data_AF-A0A2P7R6F7-F1
#
_entry.id   AF-A0A2P7R6F7-F1
#
_cell.length_a   1.000
_cell.length_b   1.000
_cell.length_c   1.000
_cell.angle_alpha   90.00
_cell.angle_beta   90.00
_cell.angle_gamma   90.00
#
_symmetry.space_group_name_H-M   'P 1'
#
loop_
_entity.id
_entity.type
_entity.pdbx_description
1 polymer ?
#
loop_
_entity_poly.entity_id
_entity_poly.type
_entity_poly.pdbx_seq_one_letter_code
_entity_poly.pdbx_strand_id
1 'polypeptide(L)'
;MNTKLTLIIVATAVFLTGCERDRIRAICESYPRLCANLHEDGWCRFERSNLIRARYQQQEAPSDANRYVLMTELETYHDCLDPLLDIEYTDRQERKNDKVEAIVLVREELAALEQQTRASDSPYLQLWHWRHHGDRQARSRFIAQADSPAMQQPELLKALAELLAPRDKKAAEQALHRALGLYQARQDIDTAIIANLINLQIGERRYEDAWIWTRVLAQLTEQRGVDWERMDSYVRFSPEQQRQMQQQADNLVTRLKNGSYIQR
;
A
#
# COMPACT_ATOMS: atom_id res chain seq x y z
N MET A 1 -1.34 34.69 -59.38
CA MET A 1 -0.25 33.74 -59.08
C MET A 1 -0.46 33.23 -57.67
N ASN A 2 -0.79 31.94 -57.57
CA ASN A 2 -1.40 31.31 -56.40
C ASN A 2 -0.39 31.03 -55.27
N THR A 3 -0.62 31.57 -54.09
CA THR A 3 0.04 31.14 -52.84
C THR A 3 -0.68 29.90 -52.29
N LYS A 4 -0.02 28.75 -52.36
CA LYS A 4 -0.53 27.48 -51.81
C LYS A 4 -0.35 27.47 -50.28
N LEU A 5 -1.46 27.31 -49.58
CA LEU A 5 -1.55 27.09 -48.13
C LEU A 5 -1.12 25.65 -47.82
N THR A 6 -0.02 25.47 -47.09
CA THR A 6 0.50 24.15 -46.71
C THR A 6 -0.20 23.68 -45.44
N LEU A 7 -0.97 22.60 -45.55
CA LEU A 7 -1.71 21.97 -44.44
C LEU A 7 -0.72 21.13 -43.61
N ILE A 8 -0.45 21.54 -42.37
CA ILE A 8 0.38 20.78 -41.42
C ILE A 8 -0.52 19.72 -40.75
N ILE A 9 -0.34 18.45 -41.13
CA ILE A 9 -0.96 17.30 -40.47
C ILE A 9 -0.17 17.03 -39.18
N VAL A 10 -0.78 17.32 -38.03
CA VAL A 10 -0.25 16.94 -36.71
C VAL A 10 -0.51 15.45 -36.52
N ALA A 11 0.53 14.64 -36.73
CA ALA A 11 0.51 13.22 -36.43
C ALA A 11 0.54 13.02 -34.90
N THR A 12 -0.58 12.57 -34.34
CA THR A 12 -0.71 12.23 -32.92
C THR A 12 0.06 10.93 -32.67
N ALA A 13 1.18 11.01 -31.96
CA ALA A 13 1.92 9.83 -31.52
C ALA A 13 1.10 9.11 -30.44
N VAL A 14 0.48 8.00 -30.83
CA VAL A 14 -0.06 7.02 -29.88
C VAL A 14 1.13 6.33 -29.23
N PHE A 15 1.43 6.69 -27.98
CA PHE A 15 2.38 5.95 -27.14
C PHE A 15 1.78 4.57 -26.84
N LEU A 16 2.15 3.58 -27.64
CA LEU A 16 1.87 2.17 -27.38
C LEU A 16 2.58 1.77 -26.07
N THR A 17 1.81 1.29 -25.11
CA THR A 17 2.27 0.73 -23.84
C THR A 17 2.90 -0.66 -24.06
N GLY A 18 4.06 -0.70 -24.72
CA GLY A 18 4.84 -1.93 -24.98
C GLY A 18 6.06 -2.13 -24.07
N CYS A 19 6.53 -1.09 -23.38
CA CYS A 19 7.87 -1.05 -22.77
C CYS A 19 8.13 -2.01 -21.60
N GLU A 20 7.11 -2.55 -20.93
CA GLU A 20 7.36 -3.38 -19.74
C GLU A 20 7.87 -4.78 -20.09
N ARG A 21 7.33 -5.40 -21.14
CA ARG A 21 7.70 -6.77 -21.53
C ARG A 21 9.12 -6.84 -22.07
N ASP A 22 9.49 -5.83 -22.86
CA ASP A 22 10.82 -5.72 -23.47
C ASP A 22 11.91 -5.53 -22.40
N ARG A 23 11.59 -4.81 -21.31
CA ARG A 23 12.50 -4.61 -20.19
C ARG A 23 12.76 -5.88 -19.38
N ILE A 24 11.72 -6.67 -19.08
CA ILE A 24 11.90 -7.95 -18.34
C ILE A 24 12.72 -8.93 -19.17
N ARG A 25 12.44 -9.03 -20.47
CA ARG A 25 13.20 -9.88 -21.37
C ARG A 25 14.69 -9.51 -21.38
N ALA A 26 15.01 -8.22 -21.51
CA ALA A 26 16.39 -7.74 -21.46
C ALA A 26 17.09 -8.06 -20.13
N ILE A 27 16.38 -7.95 -18.99
CA ILE A 27 16.90 -8.35 -17.68
C ILE A 27 17.22 -9.85 -17.66
N CYS A 28 16.30 -10.71 -18.10
CA CYS A 28 16.52 -12.15 -18.10
C CYS A 28 17.62 -12.60 -19.08
N GLU A 29 17.74 -11.95 -20.23
CA GLU A 29 18.82 -12.22 -21.20
C GLU A 29 20.20 -11.83 -20.62
N SER A 30 20.27 -10.70 -19.89
CA SER A 30 21.51 -10.22 -19.29
C SER A 30 21.87 -10.92 -17.98
N TYR A 31 20.86 -11.29 -17.19
CA TYR A 31 20.97 -11.86 -15.85
C TYR A 31 20.01 -13.06 -15.66
N PRO A 32 20.27 -14.21 -16.32
CA PRO A 32 19.34 -15.35 -16.31
C PRO A 32 18.97 -15.84 -14.90
N ARG A 33 19.88 -15.72 -13.93
CA ARG A 33 19.65 -16.14 -12.53
C ARG A 33 18.50 -15.37 -11.86
N LEU A 34 18.25 -14.11 -12.24
CA LEU A 34 17.16 -13.33 -11.63
C LEU A 34 15.78 -13.84 -12.04
N CYS A 35 15.72 -14.56 -13.16
CA CYS A 35 14.49 -15.15 -13.71
C CYS A 35 14.39 -16.66 -13.48
N ALA A 36 15.39 -17.26 -12.82
CA ALA A 36 15.38 -18.66 -12.45
C ALA A 36 14.35 -18.94 -11.35
N ASN A 37 13.91 -20.20 -11.27
CA ASN A 37 13.01 -20.70 -10.23
C ASN A 37 11.65 -19.99 -10.21
N LEU A 38 11.18 -19.58 -11.40
CA LEU A 38 9.88 -18.94 -11.60
C LEU A 38 9.05 -19.81 -12.53
N HIS A 39 7.76 -19.94 -12.23
CA HIS A 39 6.83 -20.65 -13.10
C HIS A 39 6.55 -19.83 -14.36
N GLU A 40 6.52 -20.45 -15.55
CA GLU A 40 6.54 -19.73 -16.85
C GLU A 40 5.17 -19.51 -17.51
N ASP A 41 4.06 -19.98 -16.94
CA ASP A 41 2.75 -19.83 -17.58
C ASP A 41 2.18 -18.39 -17.53
N GLY A 42 0.95 -18.22 -18.01
CA GLY A 42 0.26 -16.92 -18.03
C GLY A 42 -0.25 -16.47 -16.67
N TRP A 43 -0.32 -17.36 -15.67
CA TRP A 43 -0.75 -17.02 -14.32
C TRP A 43 0.37 -16.29 -13.59
N CYS A 44 -0.01 -15.39 -12.69
CA CYS A 44 0.91 -14.60 -11.87
C CYS A 44 1.97 -13.85 -12.68
N ARG A 45 1.66 -13.47 -13.92
CA ARG A 45 2.61 -12.84 -14.84
C ARG A 45 3.10 -11.49 -14.31
N PHE A 46 2.22 -10.71 -13.70
CA PHE A 46 2.54 -9.38 -13.22
C PHE A 46 3.45 -9.46 -11.99
N GLU A 47 3.08 -10.33 -11.06
CA GLU A 47 3.80 -10.67 -9.83
C GLU A 47 5.19 -11.23 -10.16
N ARG A 48 5.28 -12.15 -11.13
CA ARG A 48 6.56 -12.66 -11.65
C ARG A 48 7.44 -11.54 -12.20
N SER A 49 6.85 -10.61 -12.97
CA SER A 49 7.58 -9.49 -13.56
C SER A 49 8.05 -8.49 -12.49
N ASN A 50 7.26 -8.28 -11.43
CA ASN A 50 7.64 -7.45 -10.30
C ASN A 50 8.76 -8.08 -9.48
N LEU A 51 8.67 -9.38 -9.19
CA LEU A 51 9.72 -10.13 -8.50
C LEU A 51 11.05 -10.06 -9.25
N ILE A 52 11.06 -10.24 -10.58
CA ILE A 52 12.28 -10.07 -11.39
C ILE A 52 12.85 -8.66 -11.26
N ARG A 53 12.00 -7.63 -11.26
CA ARG A 53 12.43 -6.23 -11.09
C ARG A 53 13.00 -5.99 -9.69
N ALA A 54 12.37 -6.50 -8.65
CA ALA A 54 12.84 -6.37 -7.28
C ALA A 54 14.18 -7.08 -7.06
N ARG A 55 14.34 -8.30 -7.60
CA ARG A 55 15.62 -9.03 -7.60
C ARG A 55 16.72 -8.22 -8.30
N TYR A 56 16.41 -7.64 -9.47
CA TYR A 56 17.36 -6.78 -10.20
C TYR A 56 17.74 -5.52 -9.41
N GLN A 57 16.76 -4.80 -8.84
CA GLN A 57 17.02 -3.61 -8.03
C GLN A 57 17.87 -3.92 -6.80
N GLN A 58 17.61 -5.04 -6.13
CA GLN A 58 18.39 -5.48 -4.98
C GLN A 58 19.81 -5.91 -5.37
N GLN A 59 20.02 -6.48 -6.56
CA GLN A 59 21.35 -6.80 -7.07
C GLN A 59 22.15 -5.54 -7.39
N GLU A 60 21.55 -4.57 -8.08
CA GLU A 60 22.24 -3.35 -8.53
C GLU A 60 22.54 -2.38 -7.39
N ALA A 61 21.62 -2.26 -6.42
CA ALA A 61 21.75 -1.33 -5.30
C ALA A 61 21.23 -1.97 -4.00
N PRO A 62 22.00 -2.87 -3.36
CA PRO A 62 21.58 -3.50 -2.12
C PRO A 62 21.27 -2.48 -1.02
N SER A 63 20.05 -2.51 -0.49
CA SER A 63 19.63 -1.63 0.61
C SER A 63 18.47 -2.25 1.38
N ASP A 64 18.20 -1.76 2.59
CA ASP A 64 17.05 -2.24 3.38
C ASP A 64 15.70 -1.90 2.72
N ALA A 65 15.63 -0.80 1.98
CA ALA A 65 14.46 -0.47 1.18
C ALA A 65 14.25 -1.50 0.06
N ASN A 66 15.31 -1.83 -0.69
CA ASN A 66 15.23 -2.81 -1.78
C ASN A 66 15.02 -4.24 -1.25
N ARG A 67 15.55 -4.60 -0.07
CA ARG A 67 15.23 -5.87 0.60
C ARG A 67 13.77 -5.94 1.00
N TYR A 68 13.21 -4.87 1.57
CA TYR A 68 11.79 -4.84 1.93
C TYR A 68 10.89 -5.01 0.69
N VAL A 69 11.22 -4.33 -0.41
CA VAL A 69 10.51 -4.50 -1.69
C VAL A 69 10.63 -5.94 -2.18
N LEU A 70 11.84 -6.51 -2.20
CA LEU A 70 12.04 -7.91 -2.61
C LEU A 70 11.25 -8.90 -1.76
N MET A 71 11.24 -8.74 -0.43
CA MET A 71 10.46 -9.58 0.48
C MET A 71 8.96 -9.48 0.19
N THR A 72 8.45 -8.27 -0.07
CA THR A 72 7.04 -8.04 -0.41
C THR A 72 6.66 -8.67 -1.74
N GLU A 73 7.52 -8.57 -2.76
CA GLU A 73 7.27 -9.17 -4.08
C GLU A 73 7.40 -10.70 -4.07
N LEU A 74 8.26 -11.27 -3.20
CA LEU A 74 8.32 -12.71 -2.97
C LEU A 74 7.01 -13.22 -2.36
N GLU A 75 6.52 -12.57 -1.31
CA GLU A 75 5.23 -12.91 -0.68
C GLU A 75 4.07 -12.74 -1.67
N THR A 76 4.01 -11.63 -2.39
CA THR A 76 2.96 -11.38 -3.39
C THR A 76 2.96 -12.45 -4.49
N TYR A 77 4.14 -12.85 -4.97
CA TYR A 77 4.24 -13.90 -5.97
C TYR A 77 3.85 -15.28 -5.41
N HIS A 78 4.26 -15.59 -4.18
CA HIS A 78 3.82 -16.78 -3.46
C HIS A 78 2.29 -16.84 -3.36
N ASP A 79 1.65 -15.77 -2.88
CA ASP A 79 0.21 -15.72 -2.63
C ASP A 79 -0.62 -15.78 -3.91
N CYS A 80 -0.06 -15.36 -5.04
CA CYS A 80 -0.69 -15.55 -6.34
C CYS A 80 -0.64 -17.02 -6.79
N LEU A 81 0.45 -17.74 -6.51
CA LEU A 81 0.63 -19.14 -6.93
C LEU A 81 -0.14 -20.13 -6.04
N ASP A 82 -0.24 -19.86 -4.73
CA ASP A 82 -0.78 -20.78 -3.74
C ASP A 82 -2.19 -21.31 -4.09
N PRO A 83 -3.17 -20.47 -4.48
CA PRO A 83 -4.51 -20.95 -4.88
C PRO A 83 -4.52 -21.83 -6.13
N LEU A 84 -3.46 -21.78 -6.95
CA LEU A 84 -3.37 -22.55 -8.20
C LEU A 84 -2.94 -24.00 -7.96
N LEU A 85 -2.47 -24.35 -6.76
CA LEU A 85 -2.11 -25.72 -6.40
C LEU A 85 -3.32 -26.65 -6.32
N ASP A 86 -4.50 -26.09 -6.03
CA ASP A 86 -5.76 -26.83 -5.94
C ASP A 86 -6.35 -27.18 -7.32
N ILE A 87 -5.78 -26.65 -8.41
CA ILE A 87 -6.22 -26.96 -9.77
C ILE A 87 -5.74 -28.37 -10.14
N GLU A 88 -6.69 -29.25 -10.45
CA GLU A 88 -6.40 -30.58 -11.00
C GLU A 88 -6.16 -30.49 -12.51
N TYR A 89 -4.96 -30.87 -12.94
CA TYR A 89 -4.61 -30.98 -14.36
C TYR A 89 -4.77 -32.44 -14.79
N THR A 90 -5.70 -32.71 -15.71
CA THR A 90 -5.92 -34.05 -16.30
C THR A 90 -4.75 -34.52 -17.17
N ASP A 91 -4.12 -33.63 -17.94
CA ASP A 91 -3.08 -34.01 -18.92
C ASP A 91 -1.68 -33.41 -18.65
N ARG A 92 -1.55 -32.42 -17.75
CA ARG A 92 -0.31 -31.63 -17.57
C ARG A 92 0.14 -31.55 -16.12
N GLN A 93 0.34 -32.72 -15.50
CA GLN A 93 0.78 -32.83 -14.11
C GLN A 93 2.14 -32.19 -13.85
N GLU A 94 3.06 -32.17 -14.83
CA GLU A 94 4.37 -31.51 -14.72
C GLU A 94 4.25 -30.01 -14.37
N ARG A 95 3.23 -29.32 -14.89
CA ARG A 95 2.97 -27.91 -14.56
C ARG A 95 2.59 -27.70 -13.09
N LYS A 96 2.06 -28.73 -12.44
CA LYS A 96 1.78 -28.69 -11.00
C LYS A 96 3.09 -28.85 -10.22
N ASN A 97 4.00 -29.70 -10.69
CA ASN A 97 5.31 -29.89 -10.06
C ASN A 97 6.16 -28.62 -10.12
N ASP A 98 6.22 -27.95 -11.28
CA ASP A 98 6.98 -26.69 -11.46
C ASP A 98 6.45 -25.57 -10.54
N LYS A 99 5.13 -25.49 -10.36
CA LYS A 99 4.51 -24.52 -9.45
C LYS A 99 4.85 -24.80 -7.98
N VAL A 100 4.80 -26.07 -7.59
CA VAL A 100 5.19 -26.49 -6.23
C VAL A 100 6.66 -26.14 -5.98
N GLU A 101 7.55 -26.43 -6.93
CA GLU A 101 8.96 -26.09 -6.83
C GLU A 101 9.18 -24.57 -6.72
N ALA A 102 8.52 -23.77 -7.57
CA ALA A 102 8.60 -22.32 -7.50
C ALA A 102 8.13 -21.77 -6.14
N ILE A 103 7.04 -22.29 -5.58
CA ILE A 103 6.54 -21.90 -4.25
C ILE A 103 7.55 -22.22 -3.16
N VAL A 104 8.15 -23.42 -3.18
CA VAL A 104 9.17 -23.82 -2.20
C VAL A 104 10.38 -22.89 -2.27
N LEU A 105 10.90 -22.63 -3.47
CA LEU A 105 12.10 -21.81 -3.66
C LEU A 105 11.86 -20.33 -3.29
N VAL A 106 10.67 -19.79 -3.59
CA VAL A 106 10.27 -18.44 -3.17
C VAL A 106 10.19 -18.34 -1.65
N ARG A 107 9.65 -19.35 -0.97
CA ARG A 107 9.61 -19.39 0.50
C ARG A 107 11.01 -19.48 1.11
N GLU A 108 11.91 -20.26 0.53
CA GLU A 108 13.30 -20.37 0.99
C GLU A 108 14.05 -19.03 0.84
N GLU A 109 13.89 -18.36 -0.30
CA GLU A 109 14.47 -17.04 -0.53
C GLU A 109 13.94 -16.00 0.46
N LEU A 110 12.62 -15.98 0.69
CA LEU A 110 12.00 -15.09 1.66
C LEU A 110 12.53 -15.35 3.08
N ALA A 111 12.56 -16.61 3.52
CA ALA A 111 13.08 -16.99 4.83
C ALA A 111 14.55 -16.57 5.02
N ALA A 112 15.37 -16.69 3.97
CA ALA A 112 16.76 -16.24 4.01
C ALA A 112 16.87 -14.72 4.18
N LEU A 113 16.05 -13.94 3.48
CA LEU A 113 16.00 -12.48 3.62
C LEU A 113 15.48 -12.06 5.00
N GLU A 114 14.50 -12.77 5.55
CA GLU A 114 14.00 -12.52 6.90
C GLU A 114 15.09 -12.70 7.96
N GLN A 115 15.92 -13.75 7.85
CA GLN A 115 17.07 -13.91 8.75
C GLN A 115 18.09 -12.77 8.60
N GLN A 116 18.39 -12.36 7.36
CA GLN A 116 19.34 -11.29 7.08
C GLN A 116 18.86 -9.92 7.59
N THR A 117 17.55 -9.67 7.61
CA THR A 117 16.96 -8.38 7.95
C THR A 117 16.49 -8.27 9.40
N ARG A 118 16.58 -9.34 10.20
CA ARG A 118 16.05 -9.41 11.57
C ARG A 118 16.52 -8.29 12.50
N ALA A 119 17.76 -7.85 12.33
CA ALA A 119 18.37 -6.79 13.12
C ALA A 119 18.35 -5.40 12.44
N SER A 120 17.64 -5.26 11.31
CA SER A 120 17.57 -3.98 10.59
C SER A 120 16.92 -2.87 11.43
N ASP A 121 17.44 -1.66 11.25
CA ASP A 121 16.88 -0.42 11.80
C ASP A 121 15.79 0.19 10.92
N SER A 122 15.56 -0.35 9.71
CA SER A 122 14.50 0.12 8.82
C SER A 122 13.12 -0.07 9.46
N PRO A 123 12.28 0.98 9.56
CA PRO A 123 10.94 0.85 10.12
C PRO A 123 10.05 -0.09 9.30
N TYR A 124 10.23 -0.18 7.98
CA TYR A 124 9.50 -1.13 7.14
C TYR A 124 9.83 -2.58 7.48
N LEU A 125 11.12 -2.90 7.64
CA LEU A 125 11.56 -4.26 8.00
C LEU A 125 11.18 -4.60 9.44
N GLN A 126 11.25 -3.64 10.36
CA GLN A 126 10.77 -3.86 11.72
C GLN A 126 9.26 -4.14 11.76
N LEU A 127 8.49 -3.41 10.97
CA LEU A 127 7.06 -3.65 10.83
C LEU A 127 6.77 -5.00 10.17
N TRP A 128 7.55 -5.40 9.16
CA TRP A 128 7.48 -6.73 8.55
C TRP A 128 7.65 -7.83 9.60
N HIS A 129 8.75 -7.79 10.37
CA HIS A 129 9.05 -8.78 11.41
C HIS A 129 7.99 -8.83 12.50
N TRP A 130 7.42 -7.69 12.86
CA TRP A 130 6.29 -7.67 13.78
C TRP A 130 5.04 -8.35 13.19
N ARG A 131 4.66 -8.01 11.95
CA ARG A 131 3.41 -8.49 11.34
C ARG A 131 3.43 -9.98 11.01
N HIS A 132 4.55 -10.49 10.50
CA HIS A 132 4.66 -11.88 10.06
C HIS A 132 5.09 -12.83 11.19
N HIS A 133 5.95 -12.38 12.10
CA HIS A 133 6.56 -13.25 13.12
C HIS A 133 6.20 -12.90 14.55
N GLY A 134 5.42 -11.82 14.77
CA GLY A 134 5.11 -11.34 16.12
C GLY A 134 6.36 -10.87 16.87
N ASP A 135 7.42 -10.44 16.18
CA ASP A 135 8.68 -10.02 16.81
C ASP A 135 8.45 -8.76 17.67
N ARG A 136 8.33 -8.97 18.98
CA ARG A 136 8.08 -7.90 19.96
C ARG A 136 9.25 -6.91 20.05
N GLN A 137 10.47 -7.35 19.76
CA GLN A 137 11.64 -6.47 19.77
C GLN A 137 11.60 -5.55 18.56
N ALA A 138 11.31 -6.10 17.37
CA ALA A 138 11.10 -5.32 16.16
C ALA A 138 9.98 -4.29 16.32
N ARG A 139 8.84 -4.71 16.90
CA ARG A 139 7.74 -3.79 17.27
C ARG A 139 8.21 -2.67 18.20
N SER A 140 8.98 -3.00 19.23
CA SER A 140 9.47 -1.99 20.19
C SER A 140 10.41 -0.99 19.51
N ARG A 141 11.31 -1.45 18.63
CA ARG A 141 12.20 -0.58 17.86
C ARG A 141 11.39 0.31 16.90
N PHE A 142 10.38 -0.24 16.24
CA PHE A 142 9.51 0.52 15.35
C PHE A 142 8.81 1.68 16.07
N ILE A 143 8.19 1.40 17.23
CA ILE A 143 7.51 2.43 18.02
C ILE A 143 8.50 3.49 18.51
N ALA A 144 9.72 3.09 18.90
CA ALA A 144 10.76 4.02 19.33
C ALA A 144 11.21 5.00 18.23
N GLN A 145 10.93 4.71 16.96
CA GLN A 145 11.25 5.56 15.83
C GLN A 145 10.18 6.61 15.50
N ALA A 146 9.10 6.74 16.29
CA ALA A 146 7.92 7.57 15.99
C ALA A 146 8.20 9.00 15.45
N ASP A 147 9.24 9.64 15.97
CA ASP A 147 9.63 11.02 15.61
C ASP A 147 10.81 11.10 14.63
N SER A 148 11.31 9.96 14.18
CA SER A 148 12.38 9.90 13.19
C SER A 148 11.91 10.40 11.81
N PRO A 149 12.82 10.95 10.98
CA PRO A 149 12.51 11.29 9.60
C PRO A 149 12.04 10.09 8.76
N ALA A 150 12.53 8.88 9.06
CA ALA A 150 12.15 7.66 8.35
C ALA A 150 10.67 7.31 8.52
N MET A 151 10.04 7.75 9.62
CA MET A 151 8.62 7.56 9.89
C MET A 151 7.70 8.55 9.15
N GLN A 152 8.23 9.53 8.40
CA GLN A 152 7.42 10.50 7.65
C GLN A 152 6.85 9.89 6.36
N GLN A 153 6.13 8.79 6.51
CA GLN A 153 5.44 8.06 5.44
C GLN A 153 4.02 7.74 5.92
N PRO A 154 2.97 7.98 5.12
CA PRO A 154 1.58 7.77 5.55
C PRO A 154 1.32 6.37 6.11
N GLU A 155 1.83 5.33 5.45
CA GLU A 155 1.64 3.94 5.83
C GLU A 155 2.33 3.56 7.13
N LEU A 156 3.51 4.13 7.41
CA LEU A 156 4.23 3.90 8.66
C LEU A 156 3.55 4.59 9.83
N LEU A 157 3.05 5.81 9.63
CA LEU A 157 2.27 6.53 10.65
C LEU A 157 0.92 5.87 10.93
N LYS A 158 0.27 5.32 9.89
CA LYS A 158 -0.92 4.48 10.06
C LYS A 158 -0.62 3.26 10.93
N ALA A 159 0.45 2.53 10.62
CA ALA A 159 0.87 1.37 11.40
C ALA A 159 1.27 1.75 12.84
N LEU A 160 1.93 2.89 13.03
CA LEU A 160 2.25 3.42 14.36
C LEU A 160 0.97 3.67 15.17
N ALA A 161 -0.03 4.30 14.56
CA ALA A 161 -1.32 4.54 15.21
C ALA A 161 -2.00 3.24 15.66
N GLU A 162 -2.03 2.22 14.79
CA GLU A 162 -2.58 0.90 15.11
C GLU A 162 -1.87 0.27 16.34
N LEU A 163 -0.55 0.41 16.43
CA LEU A 163 0.23 -0.15 17.53
C LEU A 163 0.10 0.63 18.85
N LEU A 164 -0.18 1.94 18.77
CA LEU A 164 -0.34 2.82 19.93
C LEU A 164 -1.77 2.82 20.47
N ALA A 165 -2.78 2.68 19.62
CA ALA A 165 -4.20 2.82 19.96
C ALA A 165 -4.66 2.06 21.22
N PRO A 166 -4.20 0.81 21.51
CA PRO A 166 -4.60 0.10 22.71
C PRO A 166 -4.10 0.73 24.03
N ARG A 167 -3.06 1.56 23.99
CA ARG A 167 -2.38 2.11 25.18
C ARG A 167 -2.44 3.63 25.26
N ASP A 168 -2.34 4.29 24.12
CA ASP A 168 -2.32 5.74 24.00
C ASP A 168 -3.10 6.16 22.75
N LYS A 169 -4.42 6.37 22.94
CA LYS A 169 -5.33 6.78 21.87
C LYS A 169 -4.99 8.16 21.31
N LYS A 170 -4.50 9.07 22.15
CA LYS A 170 -4.13 10.43 21.75
C LYS A 170 -2.91 10.40 20.83
N ALA A 171 -1.87 9.65 21.19
CA ALA A 171 -0.70 9.48 20.34
C ALA A 171 -1.05 8.77 19.02
N ALA A 172 -1.97 7.80 19.06
CA ALA A 172 -2.48 7.16 17.85
C ALA A 172 -3.21 8.14 16.92
N GLU A 173 -4.13 8.95 17.46
CA GLU A 173 -4.83 9.98 16.69
C GLU A 173 -3.85 11.01 16.09
N GLN A 174 -2.86 11.45 16.85
CA GLN A 174 -1.80 12.36 16.37
C GLN A 174 -1.02 11.74 15.19
N ALA A 175 -0.69 10.45 15.26
CA ALA A 175 -0.02 9.76 14.16
C ALA A 175 -0.90 9.70 12.90
N LEU A 176 -2.20 9.44 13.03
CA LEU A 176 -3.13 9.43 11.89
C LEU A 176 -3.28 10.80 11.24
N HIS A 177 -3.38 11.87 12.03
CA HIS A 177 -3.44 13.23 11.49
C HIS A 177 -2.13 13.66 10.83
N ARG A 178 -0.97 13.28 11.40
CA ARG A 178 0.33 13.46 10.73
C ARG A 178 0.35 12.73 9.40
N ALA A 179 -0.15 11.49 9.33
CA ALA A 179 -0.23 10.72 8.09
C ALA A 179 -1.06 11.44 7.02
N LEU A 180 -2.23 11.97 7.39
CA LEU A 180 -3.08 12.77 6.49
C LEU A 180 -2.40 14.05 5.99
N GLY A 181 -1.53 14.66 6.80
CA GLY A 181 -0.78 15.86 6.44
C GLY A 181 0.35 15.63 5.44
N LEU A 182 0.73 14.38 5.17
CA LEU A 182 1.80 14.04 4.22
C LEU A 182 1.31 13.92 2.77
N TYR A 183 0.01 13.81 2.54
CA TYR A 183 -0.55 13.70 1.18
C TYR A 183 -0.42 15.02 0.42
N GLN A 184 0.07 14.91 -0.81
CA GLN A 184 0.17 16.02 -1.76
C GLN A 184 -1.13 16.20 -2.56
N ALA A 185 -1.24 17.33 -3.26
CA ALA A 185 -2.39 17.63 -4.09
C ALA A 185 -2.67 16.51 -5.10
N ARG A 186 -3.93 16.07 -5.18
CA ARG A 186 -4.42 15.02 -6.09
C ARG A 186 -3.81 13.62 -5.88
N GLN A 187 -3.08 13.38 -4.79
CA GLN A 187 -2.71 12.01 -4.43
C GLN A 187 -3.92 11.23 -3.92
N ASP A 188 -3.95 9.94 -4.21
CA ASP A 188 -4.95 9.03 -3.66
C ASP A 188 -4.68 8.83 -2.17
N ILE A 189 -5.63 9.25 -1.34
CA ILE A 189 -5.54 9.17 0.12
C ILE A 189 -5.93 7.77 0.55
N ASP A 190 -5.12 7.16 1.42
CA ASP A 190 -5.47 5.90 2.07
C ASP A 190 -6.62 6.14 3.05
N THR A 191 -7.83 5.78 2.64
CA THR A 191 -9.05 5.97 3.42
C THR A 191 -9.09 5.12 4.69
N ALA A 192 -8.22 4.11 4.82
CA ALA A 192 -8.06 3.35 6.07
C ALA A 192 -7.54 4.24 7.21
N ILE A 193 -6.77 5.29 6.91
CA ILE A 193 -6.33 6.27 7.93
C ILE A 193 -7.54 6.98 8.54
N ILE A 194 -8.51 7.35 7.69
CA ILE A 194 -9.76 8.01 8.14
C ILE A 194 -10.65 7.03 8.90
N ALA A 195 -10.76 5.78 8.43
CA ALA A 195 -11.50 4.74 9.16
C ALA A 195 -10.93 4.51 10.56
N ASN A 196 -9.60 4.53 10.71
CA ASN A 196 -8.93 4.42 12.01
C ASN A 196 -9.25 5.63 12.93
N LEU A 197 -9.30 6.85 12.38
CA LEU A 197 -9.71 8.05 13.14
C LEU A 197 -11.15 7.93 13.65
N ILE A 198 -12.08 7.55 12.77
CA ILE A 198 -13.50 7.36 13.12
C ILE A 198 -13.63 6.33 14.25
N ASN A 199 -12.94 5.19 14.13
CA ASN A 199 -12.98 4.14 15.14
C ASN A 199 -12.44 4.60 16.50
N LEU A 200 -11.33 5.36 16.51
CA LEU A 200 -10.79 5.95 17.74
C LEU A 200 -11.80 6.90 18.39
N GLN A 201 -12.38 7.81 17.61
CA GLN A 201 -13.32 8.82 18.08
C GLN A 201 -14.62 8.21 18.62
N ILE A 202 -15.20 7.23 17.92
CA ILE A 202 -16.35 6.45 18.42
C ILE A 202 -15.99 5.77 19.75
N GLY A 203 -14.82 5.14 19.82
CA GLY A 203 -14.32 4.48 21.04
C GLY A 203 -14.08 5.43 22.21
N GLU A 204 -13.99 6.74 21.96
CA GLU A 204 -13.89 7.80 22.98
C GLU A 204 -15.18 8.60 23.14
N ARG A 205 -16.27 8.17 22.48
CA ARG A 205 -17.58 8.84 22.48
C ARG A 205 -17.55 10.27 21.93
N ARG A 206 -16.55 10.61 21.12
CA ARG A 206 -16.44 11.86 20.37
C ARG A 206 -17.23 11.75 19.07
N TYR A 207 -18.55 11.62 19.19
CA TYR A 207 -19.40 11.29 18.05
C TYR A 207 -19.55 12.42 17.03
N GLU A 208 -19.34 13.67 17.44
CA GLU A 208 -19.33 14.82 16.53
C GLU A 208 -18.14 14.70 15.56
N ASP A 209 -16.93 14.50 16.09
CA ASP A 209 -15.73 14.27 15.29
C ASP A 209 -15.89 13.04 14.39
N ALA A 210 -16.39 11.93 14.94
CA ALA A 210 -16.62 10.71 14.19
C ALA A 210 -17.60 10.92 13.03
N TRP A 211 -18.67 11.69 13.23
CA TRP A 211 -19.64 12.01 12.19
C TRP A 211 -19.01 12.86 11.08
N ILE A 212 -18.22 13.88 11.44
CA ILE A 212 -17.48 14.72 10.49
C ILE A 212 -16.53 13.87 9.66
N TRP A 213 -15.72 13.01 10.28
CA TRP A 213 -14.79 12.15 9.55
C TRP A 213 -15.48 11.06 8.73
N THR A 214 -16.64 10.57 9.17
CA THR A 214 -17.49 9.67 8.36
C THR A 214 -17.98 10.38 7.10
N ARG A 215 -18.33 11.67 7.19
CA ARG A 215 -18.66 12.50 6.03
C ARG A 215 -17.47 12.70 5.10
N VAL A 216 -16.28 12.94 5.64
CA VAL A 216 -15.04 13.05 4.84
C VAL A 216 -14.80 11.74 4.08
N LEU A 217 -14.86 10.59 4.78
CA LEU A 217 -14.71 9.27 4.18
C LEU A 217 -15.71 9.07 3.03
N ALA A 218 -16.99 9.36 3.28
CA ALA A 218 -18.05 9.21 2.28
C ALA A 218 -17.83 10.05 1.02
N GLN A 219 -17.25 11.24 1.13
CA GLN A 219 -16.93 12.07 -0.03
C GLN A 219 -15.72 11.57 -0.82
N LEU A 220 -14.75 10.94 -0.14
CA LEU A 220 -13.56 10.38 -0.78
C LEU A 220 -13.84 9.04 -1.45
N THR A 221 -14.78 8.25 -0.92
CA THR A 221 -15.12 6.92 -1.46
C THR A 221 -16.36 6.90 -2.35
N GLU A 222 -16.98 8.06 -2.59
CA GLU A 222 -18.28 8.15 -3.28
C GLU A 222 -19.36 7.32 -2.58
N GLN A 223 -19.45 7.46 -1.25
CA GLN A 223 -20.35 6.76 -0.33
C GLN A 223 -20.09 5.25 -0.20
N ARG A 224 -19.13 4.67 -0.94
CA ARG A 224 -18.83 3.24 -0.84
C ARG A 224 -18.28 2.90 0.55
N GLY A 225 -18.89 1.89 1.17
CA GLY A 225 -18.46 1.35 2.46
C GLY A 225 -18.84 2.20 3.68
N VAL A 226 -19.77 3.16 3.54
CA VAL A 226 -20.23 4.00 4.66
C VAL A 226 -21.62 3.56 5.14
N ASP A 227 -21.72 3.25 6.43
CA ASP A 227 -22.96 2.84 7.10
C ASP A 227 -23.50 3.98 7.98
N TRP A 228 -24.40 4.78 7.41
CA TRP A 228 -25.04 5.89 8.11
C TRP A 228 -26.00 5.45 9.19
N GLU A 229 -26.66 4.29 9.04
CA GLU A 229 -27.56 3.75 10.06
C GLU A 229 -26.79 3.39 11.33
N ARG A 230 -25.61 2.78 11.16
CA ARG A 230 -24.70 2.54 12.27
C ARG A 230 -24.24 3.84 12.92
N MET A 231 -23.93 4.87 12.16
CA MET A 231 -23.56 6.17 12.73
C MET A 231 -24.72 6.78 13.55
N ASP A 232 -25.95 6.74 13.01
CA ASP A 232 -27.16 7.23 13.67
C ASP A 232 -27.54 6.42 14.93
N SER A 233 -27.06 5.17 15.03
CA SER A 233 -27.23 4.35 16.23
C SER A 233 -26.39 4.84 17.41
N TYR A 234 -25.25 5.51 17.15
CA TYR A 234 -24.41 6.10 18.20
C TYR A 234 -24.99 7.44 18.68
N VAL A 235 -25.39 8.30 17.75
CA VAL A 235 -25.98 9.62 18.06
C VAL A 235 -26.80 10.12 16.86
N ARG A 236 -27.92 10.78 17.14
CA ARG A 236 -28.71 11.48 16.12
C ARG A 236 -28.57 12.98 16.29
N PHE A 237 -27.85 13.61 15.36
CA PHE A 237 -27.71 15.05 15.31
C PHE A 237 -28.93 15.69 14.64
N SER A 238 -29.31 16.88 15.10
CA SER A 238 -30.35 17.67 14.44
C SER A 238 -29.92 18.10 13.03
N PRO A 239 -30.86 18.40 12.11
CA PRO A 239 -30.52 18.89 10.77
C PRO A 239 -29.62 20.12 10.79
N GLU A 240 -29.75 20.99 11.80
CA GLU A 240 -28.90 22.17 11.94
C GLU A 240 -27.45 21.80 12.30
N GLN A 241 -27.25 20.91 13.27
CA GLN A 241 -25.92 20.41 13.62
C GLN A 241 -25.27 19.69 12.44
N GLN A 242 -26.04 18.86 11.72
CA GLN A 242 -25.54 18.18 10.53
C GLN A 242 -25.09 19.16 9.44
N ARG A 243 -25.81 20.26 9.23
CA ARG A 243 -25.40 21.32 8.28
C ARG A 243 -24.08 21.97 8.66
N GLN A 244 -23.89 22.29 9.94
CA GLN A 244 -22.66 22.91 10.43
C GLN A 244 -21.46 21.96 10.30
N MET A 245 -21.62 20.71 10.73
CA MET A 245 -20.59 19.69 10.60
C MET A 245 -20.29 19.33 9.13
N GLN A 246 -21.29 19.38 8.24
CA GLN A 246 -21.10 19.16 6.81
C GLN A 246 -20.12 20.18 6.23
N GLN A 247 -20.28 21.46 6.57
CA GLN A 247 -19.37 22.52 6.12
C GLN A 247 -17.93 22.28 6.60
N GLN A 248 -17.76 21.76 7.82
CA GLN A 248 -16.45 21.37 8.34
C GLN A 248 -15.86 20.19 7.55
N ALA A 249 -16.66 19.16 7.26
CA ALA A 249 -16.24 18.02 6.46
C ALA A 249 -15.85 18.44 5.03
N ASP A 250 -16.62 19.32 4.38
CA ASP A 250 -16.34 19.82 3.03
C ASP A 250 -14.99 20.59 3.00
N ASN A 251 -14.72 21.39 4.02
CA ASN A 251 -13.44 22.08 4.18
C ASN A 251 -12.28 21.08 4.37
N LEU A 252 -12.47 20.05 5.22
CA LEU A 252 -11.47 18.99 5.42
C LEU A 252 -11.15 18.26 4.10
N VAL A 253 -12.17 17.83 3.35
CA VAL A 253 -12.01 17.19 2.04
C VAL A 253 -11.25 18.11 1.08
N THR A 254 -11.60 19.39 1.04
CA THR A 254 -10.91 20.37 0.19
C THR A 254 -9.43 20.49 0.54
N ARG A 255 -9.11 20.61 1.84
CA ARG A 255 -7.73 20.71 2.30
C ARG A 255 -6.92 19.47 2.00
N LEU A 256 -7.51 18.29 2.21
CA LEU A 256 -6.92 16.99 1.91
C LEU A 256 -6.61 16.83 0.42
N LYS A 257 -7.61 17.06 -0.46
CA LYS A 257 -7.43 16.95 -1.92
C LYS A 257 -6.40 17.95 -2.48
N ASN A 258 -6.25 19.09 -1.83
CA ASN A 258 -5.28 20.12 -2.20
C ASN A 258 -3.90 19.93 -1.55
N GLY A 259 -3.70 18.90 -0.71
CA GLY A 259 -2.43 18.69 0.01
C GLY A 259 -2.07 19.83 0.98
N SER A 260 -3.09 20.48 1.55
CA SER A 260 -2.95 21.61 2.48
C SER A 260 -3.50 21.29 3.87
N TYR A 261 -3.71 20.00 4.14
CA TYR A 261 -4.21 19.53 5.41
C TYR A 261 -3.14 19.71 6.49
N ILE A 262 -3.50 20.44 7.55
CA ILE A 262 -2.69 20.64 8.75
C ILE A 262 -3.63 20.47 9.93
N GLN A 263 -3.24 19.62 10.88
CA GLN A 263 -3.91 19.51 12.17
C GLN A 263 -3.60 20.77 12.99
N ARG A 264 -4.63 21.48 13.42
CA ARG A 264 -4.49 22.62 14.35
C ARG A 264 -4.52 22.13 15.79
#